data_AF-A0A1I6JZH9-F1
#
_entry.id   AF-A0A1I6JZH9-F1
#
_cell.length_a   1.000
_cell.length_b   1.000
_cell.length_c   1.000
_cell.angle_alpha   90.00
_cell.angle_beta   90.00
_cell.angle_gamma   90.00
#
_symmetry.space_group_name_H-M   'P 1'
#
loop_
_entity.id
_entity.type
_entity.pdbx_description
1 polymer ?
#
loop_
_entity_poly.entity_id
_entity_poly.type
_entity_poly.pdbx_seq_one_letter_code
_entity_poly.pdbx_strand_id
1 'polypeptide(L)'
;MLGGACPRDWGESGTVAQFERLLAEHAALRTAAQRLLSVTETEAGYRAVAPGLLREIVDLLVDHEASESSIDYAPHDEHAGAALPLSERLFALQMEWGDFVDAWPTMNVARDWPGFSVAARVILPKLIEVIDAEDKLLARMPHQQSGAATAR
;
A
#
# COMPACT_ATOMS: atom_id res chain seq x y z
N MET A 1 -27.55 13.34 38.69
CA MET A 1 -28.72 13.49 37.80
C MET A 1 -28.27 14.12 36.50
N LEU A 2 -28.48 13.40 35.39
CA LEU A 2 -28.60 13.83 33.97
C LEU A 2 -27.39 14.61 33.40
N GLY A 3 -26.69 14.18 32.36
CA GLY A 3 -27.04 13.25 31.29
C GLY A 3 -26.47 13.81 29.98
N GLY A 4 -26.15 12.95 29.02
CA GLY A 4 -25.75 13.37 27.68
C GLY A 4 -24.51 12.62 27.17
N ALA A 5 -24.71 11.36 26.81
CA ALA A 5 -23.79 10.65 25.94
C ALA A 5 -23.63 11.41 24.63
N CYS A 6 -22.40 11.74 24.25
CA CYS A 6 -22.07 11.78 22.83
C CYS A 6 -21.88 10.32 22.41
N PRO A 7 -22.69 9.78 21.47
CA PRO A 7 -22.30 8.58 20.79
C PRO A 7 -20.99 8.91 20.06
N ARG A 8 -19.92 8.15 20.32
CA ARG A 8 -18.88 8.02 19.30
C ARG A 8 -19.59 7.40 18.11
N ASP A 9 -19.71 8.19 17.06
CA ASP A 9 -20.12 7.69 15.76
C ASP A 9 -18.98 6.79 15.30
N TRP A 10 -19.11 5.49 15.57
CA TRP A 10 -18.20 4.46 15.09
C TRP A 10 -18.55 4.29 13.61
N GLY A 11 -17.76 4.95 12.77
CA GLY A 11 -18.02 5.18 11.36
C GLY A 11 -18.35 3.92 10.58
N GLU A 12 -19.18 4.12 9.57
CA GLU A 12 -19.58 3.12 8.59
C GLU A 12 -18.37 2.31 8.09
N SER A 13 -18.45 0.98 8.18
CA SER A 13 -17.51 0.06 7.53
C SER A 13 -17.27 0.48 6.08
N GLY A 14 -16.05 0.26 5.57
CA GLY A 14 -15.65 0.67 4.22
C GLY A 14 -16.68 0.31 3.15
N THR A 15 -17.05 1.29 2.32
CA THR A 15 -18.00 1.08 1.22
C THR A 15 -17.40 0.20 0.14
N VAL A 16 -18.22 -0.50 -0.65
CA VAL A 16 -17.76 -1.29 -1.82
C VAL A 16 -16.86 -0.45 -2.74
N ALA A 17 -17.20 0.83 -2.93
CA ALA A 17 -16.41 1.76 -3.73
C ALA A 17 -15.01 2.03 -3.15
N GLN A 18 -14.87 2.07 -1.82
CA GLN A 18 -13.55 2.20 -1.17
C GLN A 18 -12.71 0.92 -1.33
N PHE A 19 -13.32 -0.25 -1.21
CA PHE A 19 -12.63 -1.52 -1.47
C PHE A 19 -12.15 -1.64 -2.92
N GLU A 20 -13.00 -1.30 -3.89
CA GLU A 20 -12.63 -1.29 -5.31
C GLU A 20 -11.49 -0.30 -5.59
N ARG A 21 -11.50 0.86 -4.93
CA ARG A 21 -10.42 1.84 -5.01
C ARG A 21 -9.11 1.30 -4.47
N LEU A 22 -9.10 0.68 -3.29
CA LEU A 22 -7.88 0.07 -2.72
C LEU A 22 -7.28 -1.00 -3.64
N LEU A 23 -8.11 -1.90 -4.17
CA LEU A 23 -7.65 -2.93 -5.09
C LEU A 23 -7.05 -2.32 -6.37
N ALA A 24 -7.60 -1.20 -6.85
CA ALA A 24 -7.04 -0.47 -7.99
C ALA A 24 -5.69 0.18 -7.66
N GLU A 25 -5.56 0.78 -6.47
CA GLU A 25 -4.31 1.36 -5.96
C GLU A 25 -3.22 0.29 -5.81
N HIS A 26 -3.55 -0.87 -5.23
CA HIS A 26 -2.66 -2.03 -5.13
C HIS A 26 -2.19 -2.53 -6.50
N ALA A 27 -3.09 -2.60 -7.48
CA ALA A 27 -2.74 -2.99 -8.85
C ALA A 27 -1.78 -1.98 -9.51
N ALA A 28 -1.99 -0.68 -9.28
CA ALA A 28 -1.11 0.37 -9.78
C ALA A 28 0.29 0.29 -9.14
N LEU A 29 0.36 0.19 -7.81
CA LEU A 29 1.62 0.03 -7.07
C LEU A 29 2.39 -1.21 -7.52
N ARG A 30 1.72 -2.37 -7.62
CA ARG A 30 2.32 -3.61 -8.10
C ARG A 30 2.89 -3.46 -9.50
N THR A 31 2.14 -2.84 -10.40
CA THR A 31 2.57 -2.60 -11.79
C THR A 31 3.80 -1.68 -11.83
N ALA A 32 3.80 -0.58 -11.08
CA ALA A 32 4.92 0.35 -11.03
C ALA A 32 6.18 -0.31 -10.42
N ALA A 33 6.02 -1.07 -9.34
CA ALA A 33 7.11 -1.82 -8.69
C ALA A 33 7.71 -2.88 -9.63
N GLN A 34 6.87 -3.65 -10.34
CA GLN A 34 7.32 -4.62 -11.33
C GLN A 34 8.07 -3.95 -12.50
N ARG A 35 7.56 -2.82 -13.02
CA ARG A 35 8.23 -2.04 -14.06
C ARG A 35 9.61 -1.59 -13.59
N LEU A 36 9.73 -1.05 -12.37
CA LEU A 36 11.01 -0.62 -11.83
C LEU A 36 11.97 -1.81 -11.62
N LEU A 37 11.46 -2.94 -11.13
CA LEU A 37 12.25 -4.15 -10.96
C LEU A 37 12.81 -4.65 -12.31
N SER A 38 11.98 -4.78 -13.34
CA SER A 38 12.42 -5.16 -14.69
C SER A 38 13.44 -4.18 -15.28
N VAL A 39 13.30 -2.89 -14.98
CA VAL A 39 14.28 -1.87 -15.36
C VAL A 39 15.63 -2.13 -14.71
N THR A 40 15.67 -2.47 -13.43
CA THR A 40 16.92 -2.77 -12.71
C THR A 40 17.60 -4.04 -13.20
N GLU A 41 16.88 -4.95 -13.87
CA GLU A 41 17.41 -6.18 -14.47
C GLU A 41 18.19 -5.95 -15.77
N THR A 42 18.13 -4.74 -16.33
CA THR A 42 18.73 -4.41 -17.64
C THR A 42 19.74 -3.25 -17.52
N GLU A 43 20.81 -3.28 -18.33
CA GLU A 43 22.04 -2.54 -17.99
C GLU A 43 22.12 -1.08 -18.47
N ALA A 44 21.51 -0.72 -19.62
CA ALA A 44 21.87 0.53 -20.32
C ALA A 44 20.71 1.42 -20.79
N GLY A 45 19.52 0.88 -21.09
CA GLY A 45 18.41 1.68 -21.64
C GLY A 45 17.54 2.37 -20.59
N TYR A 46 17.48 1.82 -19.37
CA TYR A 46 16.41 2.15 -18.44
C TYR A 46 16.87 2.96 -17.21
N ARG A 47 18.15 3.34 -17.13
CA ARG A 47 18.67 4.23 -16.07
C ARG A 47 17.98 5.59 -16.05
N ALA A 48 17.60 6.09 -17.22
CA ALA A 48 16.91 7.37 -17.36
C ALA A 48 15.45 7.33 -16.89
N VAL A 49 14.81 6.16 -16.91
CA VAL A 49 13.39 6.02 -16.52
C VAL A 49 13.21 5.65 -15.05
N ALA A 50 14.21 5.01 -14.44
CA ALA A 50 14.13 4.54 -13.05
C ALA A 50 13.78 5.63 -12.03
N PRO A 51 14.34 6.86 -12.08
CA PRO A 51 13.93 7.92 -11.15
C PRO A 51 12.47 8.34 -11.32
N GLY A 52 11.94 8.29 -12.55
CA GLY A 52 10.53 8.59 -12.82
C GLY A 52 9.61 7.52 -12.24
N LEU A 53 9.96 6.24 -12.42
CA LEU A 53 9.24 5.12 -11.82
C LEU A 53 9.31 5.11 -10.28
N LEU A 54 10.46 5.46 -9.70
CA LEU A 54 10.60 5.58 -8.25
C LEU A 54 9.67 6.67 -7.71
N ARG A 55 9.61 7.84 -8.38
CA ARG A 55 8.66 8.90 -8.02
C ARG A 55 7.21 8.44 -8.18
N GLU A 56 6.87 7.76 -9.27
CA GLU A 56 5.54 7.18 -9.49
C GLU A 56 5.11 6.29 -8.32
N ILE A 57 6.01 5.41 -7.84
CA ILE A 57 5.72 4.55 -6.67
C ILE A 57 5.54 5.39 -5.38
N VAL A 58 6.39 6.40 -5.15
CA VAL A 58 6.27 7.28 -3.98
C VAL A 58 4.94 8.02 -3.98
N ASP A 59 4.54 8.60 -5.11
CA ASP A 59 3.27 9.31 -5.24
C ASP A 59 2.08 8.37 -4.99
N LEU A 60 2.11 7.16 -5.56
CA LEU A 60 1.09 6.13 -5.33
C LEU A 60 1.01 5.69 -3.87
N LEU A 61 2.15 5.57 -3.17
CA LEU A 61 2.17 5.20 -1.75
C LEU A 61 1.56 6.30 -0.86
N VAL A 62 1.84 7.57 -1.17
CA VAL A 62 1.24 8.71 -0.46
C VAL A 62 -0.27 8.74 -0.66
N ASP A 63 -0.73 8.56 -1.89
CA ASP A 63 -2.17 8.51 -2.21
C ASP A 63 -2.86 7.32 -1.53
N HIS A 64 -2.18 6.16 -1.50
CA HIS A 64 -2.66 4.95 -0.86
C HIS A 64 -2.78 5.09 0.67
N GLU A 65 -1.75 5.62 1.36
CA GLU A 65 -1.80 5.86 2.81
C GLU A 65 -2.95 6.82 3.18
N ALA A 66 -3.20 7.83 2.34
CA ALA A 66 -4.35 8.72 2.53
C ALA A 66 -5.69 7.98 2.38
N SER A 67 -5.80 7.05 1.42
CA SER A 67 -6.98 6.19 1.26
C SER A 67 -7.19 5.26 2.45
N GLU A 68 -6.14 4.60 2.93
CA GLU A 68 -6.21 3.67 4.06
C GLU A 68 -6.58 4.35 5.37
N SER A 69 -6.10 5.58 5.60
CA SER A 69 -6.44 6.36 6.80
C SER A 69 -7.94 6.62 6.98
N SER A 70 -8.72 6.43 5.92
CA SER A 70 -10.18 6.57 5.93
C SER A 70 -10.95 5.27 6.23
N ILE A 71 -10.25 4.14 6.40
CA ILE A 71 -10.85 2.81 6.59
C ILE A 71 -10.70 2.37 8.04
N ASP A 72 -11.81 2.09 8.69
CA ASP A 72 -11.81 1.48 10.02
C ASP A 72 -11.67 -0.04 9.90
N TYR A 73 -10.49 -0.56 10.24
CA TYR A 73 -10.20 -1.99 10.30
C TYR A 73 -10.67 -2.65 11.62
N ALA A 74 -11.09 -1.88 12.64
CA ALA A 74 -11.50 -2.38 13.95
C ALA A 74 -12.68 -3.38 13.96
N PRO A 75 -13.71 -3.30 13.10
CA PRO A 75 -14.83 -4.25 13.14
C PRO A 75 -14.50 -5.66 12.60
N HIS A 76 -13.29 -5.89 12.07
CA HIS A 76 -12.88 -7.16 11.46
C HIS A 76 -11.92 -7.99 12.33
N ASP A 77 -11.97 -7.80 13.64
CA ASP A 77 -11.08 -8.36 14.68
C ASP A 77 -11.04 -9.92 14.73
N GLU A 78 -11.95 -10.60 14.02
CA GLU A 78 -11.90 -12.06 13.79
C GLU A 78 -10.67 -12.52 12.99
N HIS A 79 -9.92 -11.58 12.40
CA HIS A 79 -8.65 -11.82 11.71
C HIS A 79 -7.40 -11.33 12.47
N ALA A 80 -7.53 -10.92 13.73
CA ALA A 80 -6.45 -10.35 14.55
C ALA A 80 -5.15 -11.19 14.55
N GLY A 81 -5.28 -12.52 14.54
CA GLY A 81 -4.12 -13.43 14.53
C GLY A 81 -3.28 -13.39 13.25
N ALA A 82 -3.86 -13.00 12.11
CA ALA A 82 -3.15 -12.80 10.84
C ALA A 82 -2.79 -11.32 10.59
N ALA A 83 -3.50 -10.38 11.22
CA ALA A 83 -3.29 -8.95 11.09
C ALA A 83 -2.02 -8.47 11.82
N LEU A 84 -1.72 -9.01 13.02
CA LEU A 84 -0.51 -8.66 13.79
C LEU A 84 0.81 -8.92 13.04
N PRO A 85 1.03 -10.10 12.44
CA PRO A 85 2.23 -10.33 11.63
C PRO A 85 2.31 -9.46 10.37
N LEU A 86 1.18 -9.01 9.82
CA LEU A 86 1.19 -8.13 8.65
C LEU A 86 1.50 -6.68 9.05
N SER A 87 0.94 -6.17 10.14
CA SER A 87 1.20 -4.80 10.60
C SER A 87 2.65 -4.59 11.00
N GLU A 88 3.29 -5.59 11.62
CA GLU A 88 4.74 -5.55 11.90
C GLU A 88 5.57 -5.52 10.61
N ARG A 89 5.18 -6.31 9.59
CA ARG A 89 5.85 -6.32 8.27
C ARG A 89 5.67 -5.00 7.54
N LEU A 90 4.48 -4.40 7.60
CA LEU A 90 4.16 -3.09 7.03
C LEU A 90 5.01 -1.99 7.64
N PHE A 91 5.05 -1.93 8.98
CA PHE A 91 5.85 -0.94 9.69
C PHE A 91 7.35 -1.08 9.35
N ALA A 92 7.87 -2.30 9.33
CA ALA A 92 9.27 -2.55 8.95
C ALA A 92 9.53 -2.12 7.50
N LEU A 93 8.64 -2.45 6.57
CA LEU A 93 8.75 -2.04 5.18
C LEU A 93 8.70 -0.52 5.02
N GLN A 94 7.83 0.18 5.75
CA GLN A 94 7.72 1.65 5.70
C GLN A 94 9.03 2.32 6.10
N MET A 95 9.68 1.82 7.16
CA MET A 95 11.00 2.32 7.59
C MET A 95 12.09 2.03 6.54
N GLU A 96 12.18 0.79 6.07
CA GLU A 96 13.16 0.42 5.03
C GLU A 96 12.93 1.18 3.71
N TRP A 97 11.68 1.47 3.37
CA TRP A 97 11.31 2.23 2.17
C TRP A 97 11.71 3.69 2.28
N GLY A 98 11.49 4.33 3.44
CA GLY A 98 11.96 5.69 3.70
C GLY A 98 13.47 5.80 3.52
N ASP A 99 14.22 4.90 4.16
CA ASP A 99 15.68 4.83 4.04
C ASP A 99 16.12 4.62 2.57
N PHE A 100 15.39 3.78 1.83
CA PHE A 100 15.66 3.53 0.42
C PHE A 100 15.43 4.78 -0.45
N VAL A 101 14.31 5.47 -0.29
CA VAL A 101 13.99 6.69 -1.07
C VAL A 101 15.00 7.80 -0.77
N ASP A 102 15.35 7.98 0.51
CA ASP A 102 16.33 8.98 0.95
C ASP A 102 17.74 8.68 0.42
N ALA A 103 18.12 7.39 0.31
CA ALA A 103 19.39 6.98 -0.25
C ALA A 103 19.48 7.19 -1.77
N TRP A 104 18.34 7.18 -2.48
CA TRP A 104 18.29 7.14 -3.95
C TRP A 104 17.53 8.32 -4.60
N PRO A 105 17.86 9.59 -4.30
CA PRO A 105 17.40 10.70 -5.14
C PRO A 105 17.93 10.54 -6.58
N THR A 106 17.28 11.20 -7.54
CA THR A 106 17.59 11.10 -8.98
C THR A 106 19.10 11.16 -9.29
N MET A 107 19.84 12.04 -8.63
CA MET A 107 21.28 12.19 -8.81
C MET A 107 22.07 10.96 -8.36
N ASN A 108 21.67 10.31 -7.26
CA ASN A 108 22.36 9.12 -6.75
C ASN A 108 22.08 7.90 -7.63
N VAL A 109 20.86 7.76 -8.16
CA VAL A 109 20.52 6.70 -9.13
C VAL A 109 21.39 6.80 -10.38
N ALA A 110 21.60 8.02 -10.90
CA ALA A 110 22.45 8.24 -12.07
C ALA A 110 23.94 7.97 -11.77
N ARG A 111 24.41 8.32 -10.57
CA ARG A 111 25.81 8.18 -10.15
C ARG A 111 26.17 6.72 -9.85
N ASP A 112 25.29 5.98 -9.18
CA ASP A 112 25.53 4.60 -8.73
C ASP A 112 24.36 3.69 -9.10
N TRP A 113 24.26 3.40 -10.40
CA TRP A 113 23.27 2.46 -10.91
C TRP A 113 23.42 1.03 -10.36
N PRO A 114 24.63 0.44 -10.25
CA PRO A 114 24.77 -0.89 -9.69
C PRO A 114 24.26 -0.97 -8.25
N GLY A 115 24.62 -0.01 -7.40
CA GLY A 115 24.13 0.07 -6.02
C GLY A 115 22.61 0.22 -5.95
N PHE A 116 22.05 1.14 -6.75
CA PHE A 116 20.60 1.31 -6.85
C PHE A 116 19.90 0.01 -7.26
N SER A 117 20.42 -0.66 -8.31
CA SER A 117 19.81 -1.89 -8.83
C SER A 117 19.81 -3.01 -7.80
N VAL A 118 20.90 -3.18 -7.05
CA VAL A 118 20.97 -4.16 -5.96
C VAL A 118 19.96 -3.82 -4.87
N ALA A 119 19.90 -2.56 -4.41
CA ALA A 119 18.97 -2.14 -3.38
C ALA A 119 17.50 -2.28 -3.82
N ALA A 120 17.18 -1.86 -5.04
CA ALA A 120 15.84 -1.96 -5.63
C ALA A 120 15.36 -3.41 -5.71
N ARG A 121 16.24 -4.34 -6.13
CA ARG A 121 15.94 -5.79 -6.18
C ARG A 121 15.73 -6.43 -4.81
N VAL A 122 16.12 -5.76 -3.72
CA VAL A 122 15.84 -6.22 -2.35
C VAL A 122 14.50 -5.66 -1.86
N ILE A 123 14.25 -4.37 -2.06
CA ILE A 123 13.08 -3.71 -1.46
C ILE A 123 11.78 -3.91 -2.25
N LEU A 124 11.83 -3.90 -3.59
CA LEU A 124 10.64 -3.99 -4.44
C LEU A 124 9.88 -5.32 -4.29
N PRO A 125 10.54 -6.49 -4.18
CA PRO A 125 9.83 -7.74 -3.89
C PRO A 125 9.09 -7.71 -2.56
N LYS A 126 9.67 -7.09 -1.51
CA LYS A 126 9.01 -6.96 -0.20
C LYS A 126 7.73 -6.13 -0.30
N LEU A 127 7.77 -5.03 -1.06
CA LEU A 127 6.59 -4.21 -1.32
C LEU A 127 5.49 -5.02 -2.02
N ILE A 128 5.84 -5.77 -3.07
CA ILE A 128 4.89 -6.62 -3.79
C ILE A 128 4.29 -7.69 -2.87
N GLU A 129 5.10 -8.33 -2.03
CA GLU A 129 4.63 -9.34 -1.07
C GLU A 129 3.64 -8.79 -0.03
N VAL A 130 3.86 -7.55 0.41
CA VAL A 130 2.97 -6.86 1.35
C VAL A 130 1.64 -6.52 0.69
N ILE A 131 1.65 -5.94 -0.51
CA ILE A 131 0.44 -5.67 -1.30
C ILE A 131 -0.35 -6.97 -1.54
N ASP A 132 0.34 -8.07 -1.89
CA ASP A 132 -0.30 -9.38 -2.08
C ASP A 132 -0.91 -9.93 -0.78
N ALA A 133 -0.36 -9.58 0.38
CA ALA A 133 -0.91 -9.98 1.68
C ALA A 133 -2.13 -9.13 2.06
N GLU A 134 -2.11 -7.84 1.79
CA GLU A 134 -3.25 -6.94 1.98
C GLU A 134 -4.41 -7.32 1.06
N ASP A 135 -4.18 -7.57 -0.22
CA ASP A 135 -5.20 -8.08 -1.15
C ASP A 135 -5.90 -9.34 -0.62
N LYS A 136 -5.13 -10.26 -0.02
CA LYS A 136 -5.69 -11.48 0.59
C LYS A 136 -6.50 -11.20 1.84
N LEU A 137 -6.18 -10.15 2.60
CA LEU A 137 -7.00 -9.72 3.73
C LEU A 137 -8.28 -9.04 3.25
N LEU A 138 -8.19 -8.11 2.30
CA LEU A 138 -9.35 -7.43 1.73
C LEU A 138 -10.34 -8.42 1.10
N ALA A 139 -9.85 -9.46 0.43
CA ALA A 139 -10.69 -10.52 -0.15
C ALA A 139 -11.44 -11.38 0.89
N ARG A 140 -11.01 -11.36 2.16
CA ARG A 140 -11.66 -12.07 3.27
C ARG A 140 -12.66 -11.19 4.03
N MET A 141 -12.60 -9.87 3.85
CA MET A 141 -13.52 -8.96 4.51
C MET A 141 -14.91 -9.10 3.89
N PRO A 142 -15.96 -9.29 4.71
CA PRO A 142 -17.32 -9.36 4.20
C PRO A 142 -17.68 -8.01 3.59
N HIS A 143 -17.81 -7.96 2.26
CA HIS A 143 -18.42 -6.82 1.59
C HIS A 143 -19.88 -6.76 2.03
N GLN A 144 -20.20 -5.90 3.00
CA GLN A 144 -21.59 -5.59 3.27
C GLN A 144 -22.13 -4.90 2.02
N GLN A 145 -22.82 -5.67 1.18
CA GLN A 145 -23.72 -5.11 0.19
C GLN A 145 -24.64 -4.18 0.98
N SER A 146 -24.53 -2.88 0.75
CA SER A 146 -25.46 -1.90 1.29
C SER A 146 -26.84 -2.28 0.74
N GLY A 147 -27.54 -3.09 1.53
CA GLY A 147 -28.87 -3.57 1.25
C GLY A 147 -29.79 -2.38 1.40
N ALA A 148 -29.96 -1.63 0.32
CA ALA A 148 -31.19 -0.92 0.05
C ALA A 148 -32.32 -1.95 -0.08
N ALA A 149 -32.69 -2.60 1.03
CA ALA A 149 -33.92 -3.36 1.14
C ALA A 149 -35.03 -2.33 1.34
N THR A 150 -35.55 -1.88 0.19
CA THR A 150 -36.88 -1.29 0.01
C THR A 150 -37.85 -1.68 1.12
N ALA A 151 -38.20 -0.71 1.97
CA ALA A 151 -39.39 -0.80 2.80
C ALA A 151 -40.61 -0.96 1.86
N ARG A 152 -41.38 -2.02 2.08
CA ARG A 152 -42.74 -2.19 1.55
C ARG A 152 -43.71 -2.07 2.71
#